data_AF-A0A4Q1TBC6-F1
#
_entry.id   AF-A0A4Q1TBC6-F1
#
_cell.length_a   1.000
_cell.length_b   1.000
_cell.length_c   1.000
_cell.angle_alpha   90.00
_cell.angle_beta   90.00
_cell.angle_gamma   90.00
#
_symmetry.space_group_name_H-M   'P 1'
#
loop_
_entity.id
_entity.type
_entity.pdbx_description
1 polymer ?
#
loop_
_entity_poly.entity_id
_entity_poly.type
_entity_poly.pdbx_seq_one_letter_code
_entity_poly.pdbx_strand_id
1 'polypeptide(L)'
;MDGWIYLVLLFGIFIGLVLFFTKNKKEPAEQQTLQMMQSFANELVAENQRITQTMMEINKQTSVKIVEIQKTLQQLEYRITQLEERAWKEQNVSNSSSEEDQQVRDILHLRNRYKEVFDLYYKGLSIEEISKKLGYGKGELELILQLSGKR
;
A
#
# COMPACT_ATOMS: atom_id res chain seq x y z
N MET A 1 -51.41 11.57 84.94
CA MET A 1 -50.53 12.68 84.50
C MET A 1 -49.07 12.19 84.47
N ASP A 2 -48.79 10.96 84.07
CA ASP A 2 -48.65 10.42 82.70
C ASP A 2 -47.21 10.51 82.18
N GLY A 3 -46.34 9.65 82.73
CA GLY A 3 -44.96 9.44 82.25
C GLY A 3 -44.86 9.00 80.78
N TRP A 4 -45.98 8.56 80.19
CA TRP A 4 -46.10 8.28 78.76
C TRP A 4 -45.84 9.49 77.87
N ILE A 5 -46.18 10.72 78.31
CA ILE A 5 -45.91 11.94 77.54
C ILE A 5 -44.40 12.14 77.31
N TYR A 6 -43.57 11.87 78.33
CA TYR A 6 -42.12 12.04 78.22
C TYR A 6 -41.50 11.02 77.26
N LEU A 7 -42.06 9.81 77.22
CA LEU A 7 -41.62 8.73 76.33
C LEU A 7 -41.90 9.07 74.85
N VAL A 8 -43.07 9.65 74.57
CA VAL A 8 -43.44 10.14 73.23
C VAL A 8 -42.61 11.35 72.82
N LEU A 9 -42.34 12.27 73.74
CA LEU A 9 -41.56 13.48 73.47
C LEU A 9 -40.09 13.15 73.19
N LEU A 10 -39.51 12.18 73.91
CA LEU A 10 -38.15 11.69 73.68
C LEU A 10 -38.03 11.00 72.32
N PHE A 11 -39.02 10.18 71.94
CA PHE A 11 -39.05 9.55 70.61
C PHE A 11 -39.17 10.58 69.49
N GLY A 12 -40.00 11.62 69.66
CA GLY A 12 -40.13 12.71 68.70
C GLY A 12 -38.82 13.48 68.50
N ILE A 13 -38.10 13.78 69.59
CA ILE A 13 -36.78 14.42 69.53
C ILE A 13 -35.75 13.50 68.83
N PHE A 14 -35.77 12.20 69.15
CA PHE A 14 -34.86 11.24 68.53
C PHE A 14 -35.11 11.10 67.03
N ILE A 15 -36.37 11.00 66.61
CA ILE A 15 -36.77 10.97 65.19
C ILE A 15 -36.37 12.28 64.49
N GLY A 16 -36.58 13.43 65.14
CA GLY A 16 -36.15 14.72 64.63
C GLY A 16 -34.63 14.80 64.43
N LEU A 17 -33.85 14.31 65.37
CA LEU A 17 -32.38 14.24 65.28
C LEU A 17 -31.91 13.32 64.14
N VAL A 18 -32.54 12.15 63.99
CA VAL A 18 -32.24 11.20 62.90
C VAL A 18 -32.58 11.79 61.53
N LEU A 19 -33.71 12.48 61.40
CA LEU A 19 -34.09 13.16 60.16
C LEU A 19 -33.17 14.35 59.84
N PHE A 20 -32.74 15.09 60.85
CA PHE A 20 -31.80 16.20 60.68
C PHE A 20 -30.41 15.70 60.20
N PHE A 21 -29.92 14.62 60.80
CA PHE A 21 -28.63 14.03 60.41
C PHE A 21 -28.65 13.35 59.03
N THR A 22 -29.77 12.75 58.62
CA THR A 22 -29.89 12.10 57.31
C THR A 22 -30.06 13.09 56.16
N LYS A 23 -30.59 14.30 56.43
CA LYS A 23 -30.72 15.36 55.43
C LYS A 23 -29.38 15.96 55.00
N ASN A 24 -28.38 15.98 55.88
CA ASN A 24 -27.06 16.61 55.62
C ASN A 24 -26.01 15.71 54.93
N LYS A 25 -26.34 14.46 54.55
CA LYS A 25 -25.36 13.52 53.97
C LYS A 25 -25.43 13.32 52.44
N LYS A 26 -26.33 13.99 51.73
CA LYS A 26 -26.55 13.74 50.28
C LYS A 26 -25.72 14.58 49.31
N GLU A 27 -25.07 15.65 49.75
CA GLU A 27 -24.41 16.60 48.83
C GLU A 27 -22.97 16.29 48.37
N PRO A 28 -22.09 15.57 49.10
CA PRO A 28 -20.70 15.43 48.67
C PRO A 28 -20.53 14.49 47.47
N ALA A 29 -21.42 13.50 47.30
CA ALA A 29 -21.35 12.55 46.18
C ALA A 29 -21.86 13.18 44.86
N GLU A 30 -22.91 13.99 44.91
CA GLU A 30 -23.47 14.64 43.73
C GLU A 30 -22.52 15.72 43.18
N GLN A 31 -21.90 16.50 44.07
CA GLN A 31 -20.85 17.47 43.69
C GLN A 31 -19.61 16.79 43.11
N GLN A 32 -19.17 15.65 43.68
CA GLN A 32 -18.07 14.87 43.11
C GLN A 32 -18.40 14.34 41.72
N THR A 33 -19.63 13.84 41.50
CA THR A 33 -20.07 13.39 40.18
C THR A 33 -20.13 14.53 39.17
N LEU A 34 -20.58 15.72 39.59
CA LEU A 34 -20.60 16.91 38.74
C LEU A 34 -19.18 17.38 38.39
N GLN A 35 -18.27 17.39 39.36
CA GLN A 35 -16.85 17.73 39.14
C GLN A 35 -16.17 16.74 38.20
N MET A 36 -16.43 15.44 38.36
CA MET A 36 -15.92 14.39 37.47
C MET A 36 -16.50 14.52 36.05
N MET A 37 -17.78 14.82 35.92
CA MET A 37 -18.41 15.06 34.63
C MET A 37 -17.85 16.31 33.95
N GLN A 38 -17.55 17.36 34.73
CA GLN A 38 -16.95 18.59 34.23
C GLN A 38 -15.47 18.41 33.84
N SER A 39 -14.70 17.64 34.59
CA SER A 39 -13.33 17.29 34.21
C SER A 39 -13.29 16.44 32.95
N PHE A 40 -14.20 15.47 32.82
CA PHE A 40 -14.32 14.64 31.62
C PHE A 40 -14.78 15.45 30.40
N ALA A 41 -15.74 16.37 30.58
CA ALA A 41 -16.15 17.29 29.51
C ALA A 41 -14.99 18.17 29.04
N ASN A 42 -14.21 18.71 29.98
CA ASN A 42 -13.02 19.49 29.66
C ASN A 42 -11.94 18.66 28.96
N GLU A 43 -11.73 17.41 29.39
CA GLU A 43 -10.79 16.47 28.78
C GLU A 43 -11.19 16.11 27.35
N LEU A 44 -12.47 15.80 27.10
CA LEU A 44 -12.99 15.54 25.75
C LEU A 44 -12.86 16.75 24.83
N VAL A 45 -13.12 17.96 25.33
CA VAL A 45 -12.94 19.19 24.55
C VAL A 45 -11.46 19.38 24.20
N ALA A 46 -10.56 19.16 25.17
CA ALA A 46 -9.12 19.25 24.94
C ALA A 46 -8.62 18.19 23.94
N GLU A 47 -9.13 16.96 24.01
CA GLU A 47 -8.79 15.89 23.08
C GLU A 47 -9.30 16.17 21.67
N ASN A 48 -10.55 16.64 21.53
CA ASN A 48 -11.09 17.04 20.22
C ASN A 48 -10.29 18.19 19.58
N GLN A 49 -9.82 19.14 20.39
CA GLN A 49 -8.94 20.21 19.91
C GLN A 49 -7.61 19.64 19.40
N ARG A 50 -7.02 18.67 20.11
CA ARG A 50 -5.80 17.97 19.65
C ARG A 50 -6.04 17.21 18.36
N ILE A 51 -7.15 16.48 18.24
CA ILE A 51 -7.52 15.77 17.01
C ILE A 51 -7.67 16.74 15.84
N THR A 52 -8.29 17.90 16.09
CA THR A 52 -8.45 18.94 15.07
C THR A 52 -7.09 19.48 14.63
N GLN A 53 -6.17 19.73 15.56
CA GLN A 53 -4.80 20.16 15.27
C GLN A 53 -4.03 19.12 14.47
N THR A 54 -4.11 17.84 14.83
CA THR A 54 -3.43 16.76 14.09
C THR A 54 -4.03 16.58 12.70
N MET A 55 -5.35 16.69 12.54
CA MET A 55 -6.01 16.68 11.24
C MET A 55 -5.55 17.85 10.35
N MET A 56 -5.37 19.05 10.91
CA MET A 56 -4.84 20.19 10.15
C MET A 56 -3.41 19.92 9.65
N GLU A 57 -2.55 19.37 10.49
CA GLU A 57 -1.16 19.01 10.11
C GLU A 57 -1.14 17.88 9.06
N ILE A 58 -1.95 16.83 9.24
CA ILE A 58 -2.06 15.73 8.27
C ILE A 58 -2.58 16.25 6.92
N ASN A 59 -3.60 17.12 6.91
CA ASN A 59 -4.11 17.70 5.67
C ASN A 59 -3.06 18.53 4.93
N LYS A 60 -2.25 19.30 5.66
CA LYS A 60 -1.12 20.05 5.09
C LYS A 60 -0.10 19.11 4.45
N GLN A 61 0.30 18.05 5.15
CA GLN A 61 1.24 17.05 4.61
C GLN A 61 0.66 16.29 3.41
N THR A 62 -0.64 15.98 3.46
CA THR A 62 -1.34 15.29 2.37
C THR A 62 -1.37 16.15 1.11
N SER A 63 -1.67 17.44 1.24
CA SER A 63 -1.63 18.38 0.11
C SER A 63 -0.26 18.44 -0.56
N VAL A 64 0.82 18.46 0.24
CA VAL A 64 2.20 18.46 -0.29
C VAL A 64 2.50 17.17 -1.05
N LYS A 65 2.16 16.01 -0.49
CA LYS A 65 2.36 14.71 -1.15
C LYS A 65 1.52 14.57 -2.42
N ILE A 66 0.30 15.10 -2.44
CA ILE A 66 -0.56 15.11 -3.64
C ILE A 66 0.14 15.89 -4.76
N VAL A 67 0.65 17.09 -4.47
CA VAL A 67 1.37 17.92 -5.46
C VAL A 67 2.64 17.22 -5.93
N GLU A 68 3.38 16.58 -5.03
CA GLU A 68 4.59 15.83 -5.37
C GLU A 68 4.28 14.64 -6.29
N ILE A 69 3.28 13.82 -5.95
CA ILE A 69 2.84 12.70 -6.79
C ILE A 69 2.35 13.20 -8.15
N GLN A 70 1.54 14.27 -8.19
CA GLN A 70 1.10 14.87 -9.44
C GLN A 70 2.28 15.32 -10.31
N LYS A 71 3.32 15.91 -9.72
CA LYS A 71 4.54 16.27 -10.44
C LYS A 71 5.26 15.05 -11.00
N THR A 72 5.34 13.96 -10.22
CA THR A 72 5.93 12.72 -10.74
C THR A 72 5.12 12.15 -11.90
N LEU A 73 3.79 12.15 -11.83
CA LEU A 73 2.93 11.71 -12.93
C LEU A 73 3.15 12.55 -14.19
N GLN A 74 3.15 13.88 -14.08
CA GLN A 74 3.42 14.77 -15.20
C GLN A 74 4.80 14.52 -15.83
N GLN A 75 5.82 14.28 -15.00
CA GLN A 75 7.16 13.96 -15.49
C GLN A 75 7.21 12.62 -16.21
N LEU A 76 6.48 11.61 -15.73
CA LEU A 76 6.36 10.30 -16.39
C LEU A 76 5.62 10.44 -17.73
N GLU A 77 4.47 11.11 -17.74
CA GLU A 77 3.70 11.39 -18.96
C GLU A 77 4.58 12.10 -20.00
N TYR A 78 5.31 13.13 -19.59
CA TYR A 78 6.25 13.84 -20.47
C TYR A 78 7.36 12.93 -21.01
N ARG A 79 7.91 12.02 -20.20
CA ARG A 79 8.90 11.04 -20.66
C ARG A 79 8.31 10.05 -21.66
N ILE A 80 7.07 9.60 -21.46
CA ILE A 80 6.37 8.72 -22.40
C ILE A 80 6.19 9.45 -23.72
N THR A 81 5.66 10.68 -23.71
CA THR A 81 5.50 11.48 -24.94
C THR A 81 6.82 11.73 -25.65
N GLN A 82 7.91 11.99 -24.92
CA GLN A 82 9.23 12.11 -25.52
C GLN A 82 9.71 10.81 -26.18
N LEU A 83 9.49 9.66 -25.53
CA LEU A 83 9.87 8.37 -26.09
C LEU A 83 9.01 8.00 -27.29
N GLU A 84 7.71 8.30 -27.27
CA GLU A 84 6.81 8.14 -28.41
C GLU A 84 7.23 9.04 -29.58
N GLU A 85 7.61 10.30 -29.32
CA GLU A 85 8.09 11.20 -30.36
C GLU A 85 9.45 10.76 -30.93
N ARG A 86 10.35 10.25 -30.07
CA ARG A 86 11.62 9.66 -30.52
C ARG A 86 11.39 8.39 -31.33
N ALA A 87 10.51 7.50 -30.89
CA ALA A 87 10.15 6.30 -31.62
C ALA A 87 9.50 6.65 -32.97
N TRP A 88 8.62 7.66 -33.01
CA TRP A 88 8.02 8.14 -34.26
C TRP A 88 9.06 8.75 -35.21
N LYS A 89 10.05 9.49 -34.68
CA LYS A 89 11.19 10.01 -35.46
C LYS A 89 12.13 8.89 -35.92
N GLU A 90 12.47 7.94 -35.07
CA GLU A 90 13.32 6.79 -35.38
C GLU A 90 12.66 5.87 -36.40
N GLN A 91 11.34 5.67 -36.29
CA GLN A 91 10.53 4.91 -37.24
C GLN A 91 10.43 5.62 -38.60
N ASN A 92 10.17 6.93 -38.64
CA ASN A 92 10.13 7.67 -39.91
C ASN A 92 11.52 7.88 -40.57
N VAL A 93 12.60 7.94 -39.79
CA VAL A 93 13.97 8.00 -40.33
C VAL A 93 14.41 6.62 -40.85
N SER A 94 13.99 5.53 -40.20
CA SER A 94 14.31 4.15 -40.62
C SER A 94 13.43 3.63 -41.77
N ASN A 95 12.19 4.14 -41.94
CA ASN A 95 11.31 3.76 -43.06
C ASN A 95 11.75 4.28 -44.45
N SER A 96 12.88 4.99 -44.53
CA SER A 96 13.48 5.37 -45.80
C SER A 96 14.53 4.38 -46.32
N SER A 97 14.92 3.35 -45.56
CA SER A 97 15.75 2.22 -46.04
C SER A 97 15.74 1.04 -45.06
N SER A 98 15.20 -0.11 -45.50
CA SER A 98 15.57 -1.48 -45.06
C SER A 98 14.94 -2.09 -43.79
N GLU A 99 13.66 -2.46 -43.82
CA GLU A 99 13.07 -3.39 -42.84
C GLU A 99 13.27 -4.89 -43.20
N GLU A 100 13.62 -5.23 -44.45
CA GLU A 100 13.91 -6.62 -44.84
C GLU A 100 15.33 -7.09 -44.47
N ASP A 101 16.30 -6.17 -44.31
CA ASP A 101 17.70 -6.53 -44.10
C ASP A 101 18.08 -6.84 -42.64
N GLN A 102 17.31 -6.39 -41.65
CA GLN A 102 17.65 -6.61 -40.23
C GLN A 102 17.25 -8.01 -39.74
N GLN A 103 16.05 -8.50 -40.08
CA GLN A 103 15.65 -9.87 -39.74
C GLN A 103 16.52 -10.92 -40.44
N VAL A 104 16.87 -10.69 -41.71
CA VAL A 104 17.76 -11.59 -42.47
C VAL A 104 19.17 -11.61 -41.86
N ARG A 105 19.68 -10.46 -41.40
CA ARG A 105 20.97 -10.40 -40.69
C ARG A 105 20.96 -11.18 -39.38
N ASP A 106 19.92 -11.05 -38.56
CA ASP A 106 19.85 -11.76 -37.29
C ASP A 106 19.76 -13.28 -37.49
N ILE A 107 18.99 -13.74 -38.48
CA ILE A 107 18.92 -15.16 -38.86
C ILE A 107 20.28 -15.67 -39.39
N LEU A 108 20.97 -14.87 -40.20
CA LEU A 108 22.32 -15.18 -40.70
C LEU A 108 23.33 -15.29 -39.55
N HIS A 109 23.27 -14.40 -38.56
CA HIS A 109 24.12 -14.45 -37.38
C HIS A 109 23.87 -15.70 -36.53
N LEU A 110 22.61 -16.09 -36.33
CA LEU A 110 22.25 -17.31 -35.61
C LEU A 110 22.74 -18.57 -36.35
N ARG A 111 22.58 -18.60 -37.67
CA ARG A 111 23.04 -19.71 -38.51
C ARG A 111 24.56 -19.86 -38.49
N ASN A 112 25.30 -18.73 -38.46
CA ASN A 112 26.76 -18.75 -38.40
C ASN A 112 27.28 -19.24 -37.05
N ARG A 113 26.65 -18.83 -35.94
CA ARG A 113 27.06 -19.22 -34.58
C ARG A 113 26.87 -20.72 -34.29
N TYR A 114 25.81 -21.30 -34.85
CA TYR A 114 25.48 -22.71 -34.67
C TYR A 114 25.72 -23.54 -35.93
N LYS A 115 26.59 -23.08 -36.83
CA LYS A 115 26.90 -23.75 -38.10
C LYS A 115 27.27 -25.22 -37.90
N GLU A 116 28.08 -25.52 -36.88
CA GLU A 116 28.52 -26.88 -36.57
C GLU A 116 27.37 -27.79 -36.13
N VAL A 117 26.35 -27.25 -35.45
CA VAL A 117 25.13 -27.98 -35.10
C VAL A 117 24.40 -28.39 -36.37
N PHE A 118 24.22 -27.46 -37.31
CA PHE A 118 23.56 -27.74 -38.59
C PHE A 118 24.37 -28.73 -39.42
N ASP A 119 25.69 -28.57 -39.52
CA ASP A 119 26.55 -29.47 -40.30
C ASP A 119 26.48 -30.92 -39.78
N LEU A 120 26.40 -31.12 -38.46
CA LEU A 120 26.23 -32.44 -37.87
C LEU A 120 24.80 -32.97 -38.04
N TYR A 121 23.78 -32.11 -37.92
CA TYR A 121 22.39 -32.49 -38.17
C TYR A 121 22.17 -32.90 -39.64
N TYR A 122 22.75 -32.19 -40.61
CA TYR A 122 22.71 -32.53 -42.04
C TYR A 122 23.46 -33.82 -42.37
N LYS A 123 24.45 -34.20 -41.56
CA LYS A 123 25.11 -35.51 -41.64
C LYS A 123 24.25 -36.64 -41.08
N GLY A 124 23.06 -36.35 -40.57
CA GLY A 124 22.11 -37.33 -40.04
C GLY A 124 22.39 -37.76 -38.61
N LEU A 125 23.22 -37.03 -37.86
CA LEU A 125 23.44 -37.33 -36.44
C LEU A 125 22.21 -36.92 -35.63
N SER A 126 21.88 -37.75 -34.64
CA SER A 126 20.80 -37.46 -33.69
C SER A 126 21.13 -36.27 -32.79
N ILE A 127 20.10 -35.62 -32.26
CA ILE A 127 20.23 -34.51 -31.31
C ILE A 127 21.05 -34.94 -30.08
N GLU A 128 20.88 -36.20 -29.64
CA GLU A 128 21.67 -36.83 -28.57
C GLU A 128 23.18 -36.87 -28.86
N GLU A 129 23.54 -37.26 -30.07
CA GLU A 129 24.95 -37.38 -30.48
C GLU A 129 25.58 -36.01 -30.64
N ILE A 130 24.84 -35.05 -31.20
CA ILE A 130 25.27 -33.66 -31.35
C ILE A 130 25.45 -33.02 -29.96
N SER A 131 24.52 -33.26 -29.04
CA SER A 131 24.60 -32.79 -27.64
C SER A 131 25.84 -33.32 -26.95
N LYS A 132 26.14 -34.62 -27.07
CA LYS A 132 27.35 -35.22 -26.49
C LYS A 132 28.64 -34.68 -27.13
N LYS A 133 28.62 -34.36 -28.42
CA LYS A 133 29.80 -33.94 -29.18
C LYS A 133 30.14 -32.46 -29.02
N LEU A 134 29.13 -31.59 -28.97
CA LEU A 134 29.27 -30.13 -28.85
C LEU A 134 29.02 -29.61 -27.42
N GLY A 135 28.50 -30.44 -26.52
CA GLY A 135 28.22 -30.06 -25.14
C GLY A 135 26.95 -29.20 -24.96
N TYR A 136 26.16 -29.01 -26.01
CA TYR A 136 24.89 -28.28 -25.95
C TYR A 136 23.78 -29.12 -25.33
N GLY A 137 22.85 -28.47 -24.62
CA GLY A 137 21.66 -29.15 -24.09
C GLY A 137 20.72 -29.60 -25.20
N LYS A 138 20.02 -30.73 -25.00
CA LYS A 138 19.05 -31.24 -26.00
C LYS A 138 17.97 -30.20 -26.36
N GLY A 139 17.45 -29.49 -25.36
CA GLY A 139 16.45 -28.44 -25.58
C GLY A 139 17.02 -27.21 -26.30
N GLU A 140 18.30 -26.88 -26.10
CA GLU A 140 18.96 -25.78 -26.81
C GLU A 140 19.12 -26.11 -28.29
N LEU A 141 19.51 -27.35 -28.61
CA LEU A 141 19.61 -27.84 -29.98
C LEU A 141 18.24 -27.84 -30.69
N GLU A 142 17.19 -28.29 -30.00
CA GLU A 142 15.83 -28.29 -30.52
C GLU A 142 15.35 -26.86 -30.82
N LEU A 143 15.60 -25.92 -29.90
CA LEU A 143 15.26 -24.51 -30.09
C LEU A 143 16.00 -23.91 -31.29
N ILE A 144 17.30 -24.17 -31.45
CA ILE A 144 18.10 -23.67 -32.58
C ILE A 144 17.55 -24.21 -33.92
N LEU A 145 17.18 -25.49 -33.98
CA LEU A 145 16.60 -26.09 -35.17
C LEU A 145 15.22 -25.50 -35.49
N GLN A 146 14.37 -25.30 -34.47
CA GLN A 146 13.05 -24.67 -34.64
C GLN A 146 13.14 -23.23 -35.15
N LEU A 147 14.02 -22.42 -34.57
CA LEU A 147 14.24 -21.03 -34.98
C LEU A 147 14.82 -20.91 -36.39
N SER A 148 15.51 -21.95 -36.87
CA SER A 148 16.04 -21.99 -38.24
C SER A 148 14.98 -22.26 -39.32
N GLY A 149 13.72 -22.46 -38.93
CA GLY A 149 12.61 -22.67 -39.87
C GLY A 149 12.56 -24.07 -40.48
N LYS A 150 13.33 -25.02 -39.97
CA LYS A 150 13.36 -26.40 -40.45
C LYS A 150 12.44 -27.27 -39.58
N ARG A 151 11.22 -27.52 -40.07
CA ARG A 151 10.37 -28.63 -39.60
C ARG A 151 10.80 -29.94 -40.25
#